data_AF-A0A959I4X5-F1
#
_entry.id   AF-A0A959I4X5-F1
#
_cell.length_a   1.000
_cell.length_b   1.000
_cell.length_c   1.000
_cell.angle_alpha   90.00
_cell.angle_beta   90.00
_cell.angle_gamma   90.00
#
_symmetry.space_group_name_H-M   'P 1'
#
loop_
_entity.id
_entity.type
_entity.pdbx_description
1 polymer ?
#
loop_
_entity_poly.entity_id
_entity_poly.type
_entity_poly.pdbx_seq_one_letter_code
_entity_poly.pdbx_strand_id
1 'polypeptide(L)'
;MQPLYTLNRLTFFLAFAFPITALSQAGASFACAQPETHQHRLQNDEHYRRAFEQQEALLYEQARRTIAPRGASSTYTLPVVFHIIHDNGDENITDAAVNAALQRLNKAFANTGPYNPATGVDVEVSFCLARRSPEAVATTGMLRVQSPLTEFNYNGPKGAQPLEPAGIHQHLDRAGNLQQQWL
;
A
#
# COMPACT_ATOMS: atom_id res chain seq x y z
N MET A 1 84.91 5.37 -0.81
CA MET A 1 84.58 5.15 -2.24
C MET A 1 83.06 5.34 -2.40
N GLN A 2 82.64 6.27 -3.26
CA GLN A 2 81.25 6.75 -3.53
C GLN A 2 80.43 5.73 -4.37
N PRO A 3 79.15 5.95 -4.85
CA PRO A 3 78.17 7.07 -4.71
C PRO A 3 76.72 6.61 -4.31
N LEU A 4 75.84 7.44 -3.73
CA LEU A 4 74.89 8.42 -4.33
C LEU A 4 74.02 7.88 -5.49
N TYR A 5 72.74 7.58 -5.22
CA TYR A 5 71.66 7.56 -6.21
C TYR A 5 70.63 8.65 -5.88
N THR A 6 70.56 9.59 -6.80
CA THR A 6 69.63 10.71 -6.93
C THR A 6 68.38 10.30 -7.73
N LEU A 7 67.35 11.15 -7.64
CA LEU A 7 66.11 11.20 -8.44
C LEU A 7 64.99 10.18 -8.14
N ASN A 8 63.83 10.69 -7.69
CA ASN A 8 62.75 11.00 -8.63
C ASN A 8 61.78 12.05 -8.04
N ARG A 9 61.80 13.26 -8.59
CA ARG A 9 60.95 14.41 -8.21
C ARG A 9 59.74 14.58 -9.14
N LEU A 10 59.26 13.50 -9.77
CA LEU A 10 58.25 13.58 -10.83
C LEU A 10 57.08 12.60 -10.68
N THR A 11 56.54 12.43 -9.48
CA THR A 11 55.28 11.68 -9.25
C THR A 11 54.34 12.44 -8.31
N PHE A 12 54.20 13.75 -8.51
CA PHE A 12 53.34 14.60 -7.68
C PHE A 12 52.30 15.40 -8.49
N PHE A 13 51.83 14.88 -9.62
CA PHE A 13 50.86 15.56 -10.51
C PHE A 13 49.80 14.66 -11.17
N LEU A 14 49.40 13.55 -10.54
CA LEU A 14 48.28 12.71 -11.01
C LEU A 14 47.33 12.31 -9.87
N ALA A 15 46.92 13.27 -9.04
CA ALA A 15 45.95 13.03 -7.96
C ALA A 15 44.90 14.14 -7.80
N PHE A 16 44.55 14.85 -8.88
CA PHE A 16 43.59 15.94 -8.79
C PHE A 16 42.78 16.15 -10.09
N ALA A 17 42.06 15.12 -10.53
CA ALA A 17 40.98 15.28 -11.52
C ALA A 17 40.10 14.01 -11.58
N PHE A 18 39.44 13.66 -10.47
CA PHE A 18 38.28 12.78 -10.54
C PHE A 18 37.06 13.64 -10.21
N PRO A 19 36.29 14.13 -11.20
CA PRO A 19 35.06 14.81 -10.91
C PRO A 19 34.12 13.76 -10.30
N ILE A 20 33.85 13.89 -9.01
CA ILE A 20 32.81 13.12 -8.33
C ILE A 20 31.49 13.61 -8.91
N THR A 21 31.04 12.97 -9.98
CA THR A 21 29.67 13.12 -10.48
C THR A 21 28.79 12.33 -9.52
N ALA A 22 28.30 13.00 -8.48
CA ALA A 22 27.26 12.47 -7.62
C ALA A 22 25.98 12.35 -8.45
N LEU A 23 25.73 11.16 -9.00
CA LEU A 23 24.43 10.82 -9.57
C LEU A 23 23.42 10.75 -8.41
N SER A 24 22.69 11.84 -8.18
CA SER A 24 21.51 11.81 -7.31
C SER A 24 20.47 10.92 -7.98
N GLN A 25 20.28 9.71 -7.45
CA GLN A 25 19.15 8.88 -7.83
C GLN A 25 17.90 9.47 -7.16
N ALA A 26 17.20 10.35 -7.87
CA ALA A 26 15.84 10.70 -7.52
C ALA A 26 14.99 9.43 -7.69
N GLY A 27 14.81 8.68 -6.60
CA GLY A 27 13.82 7.60 -6.57
C GLY A 27 12.44 8.18 -6.87
N ALA A 28 11.65 7.50 -7.68
CA ALA A 28 10.27 7.88 -7.95
C ALA A 28 9.53 8.08 -6.62
N SER A 29 9.15 9.32 -6.33
CA SER A 29 8.32 9.65 -5.18
C SER A 29 6.89 9.26 -5.51
N PHE A 30 6.40 8.20 -4.86
CA PHE A 30 4.98 7.86 -4.89
C PHE A 30 4.27 8.69 -3.82
N ALA A 31 3.30 9.52 -4.24
CA ALA A 31 2.47 10.27 -3.30
C ALA A 31 1.42 9.33 -2.68
N CYS A 32 1.49 9.12 -1.37
CA CYS A 32 0.53 8.32 -0.60
C CYS A 32 -0.04 9.19 0.52
N ALA A 33 -1.37 9.32 0.68
CA ALA A 33 -1.97 10.24 1.68
C ALA A 33 -1.93 9.76 3.12
N GLN A 34 -1.73 8.45 3.31
CA GLN A 34 -1.89 7.85 4.61
C GLN A 34 -0.91 8.45 5.65
N PRO A 35 0.40 8.58 5.40
CA PRO A 35 1.34 9.08 6.39
C PRO A 35 1.07 10.53 6.82
N GLU A 36 0.86 11.44 5.87
CA GLU A 36 0.63 12.85 6.16
C GLU A 36 -0.70 13.06 6.87
N THR A 37 -1.75 12.36 6.43
CA THR A 37 -3.08 12.43 7.05
C THR A 37 -3.05 11.84 8.46
N HIS A 38 -2.37 10.71 8.66
CA HIS A 38 -2.22 10.08 9.96
C HIS A 38 -1.49 11.00 10.94
N GLN A 39 -0.35 11.56 10.54
CA GLN A 39 0.42 12.48 11.38
C GLN A 39 -0.37 13.75 11.71
N HIS A 40 -1.06 14.31 10.72
CA HIS A 40 -1.92 15.47 10.93
C HIS A 40 -3.05 15.16 11.93
N ARG A 41 -3.71 14.00 11.83
CA ARG A 41 -4.77 13.62 12.78
C ARG A 41 -4.23 13.32 14.17
N LEU A 42 -3.06 12.70 14.31
CA LEU A 42 -2.43 12.50 15.62
C LEU A 42 -2.16 13.83 16.34
N GLN A 43 -1.80 14.89 15.61
CA GLN A 43 -1.49 16.20 16.18
C GLN A 43 -2.74 17.02 16.49
N ASN A 44 -3.77 16.94 15.64
CA ASN A 44 -4.89 17.89 15.65
C ASN A 44 -6.23 17.28 16.11
N ASP A 45 -6.34 15.97 16.26
CA ASP A 45 -7.56 15.28 16.70
C ASP A 45 -7.26 14.42 17.94
N GLU A 46 -7.71 14.89 19.10
CA GLU A 46 -7.51 14.20 20.38
C GLU A 46 -8.20 12.84 20.43
N HIS A 47 -9.39 12.72 19.82
CA HIS A 47 -10.13 11.46 19.81
C HIS A 47 -9.41 10.42 18.95
N TYR A 48 -8.95 10.81 17.76
CA TYR A 48 -8.15 9.94 16.90
C TYR A 48 -6.87 9.47 17.59
N ARG A 49 -6.12 10.40 18.21
CA ARG A 49 -4.88 10.08 18.92
C ARG A 49 -5.12 9.08 20.05
N ARG A 50 -6.10 9.33 20.92
CA ARG A 50 -6.42 8.42 22.03
C ARG A 50 -6.84 7.03 21.53
N ALA A 51 -7.70 6.96 20.52
CA ALA A 51 -8.14 5.68 19.95
C ALA A 51 -6.96 4.89 19.34
N PHE A 52 -6.07 5.57 18.63
CA PHE A 52 -4.89 4.96 18.04
C PHE A 52 -3.92 4.44 19.11
N GLU A 53 -3.57 5.25 20.10
CA GLU A 53 -2.69 4.86 21.21
C GLU A 53 -3.24 3.67 22.00
N GLN A 54 -4.55 3.64 22.25
CA GLN A 54 -5.22 2.53 22.93
C GLN A 54 -5.16 1.25 22.09
N GLN A 55 -5.46 1.33 20.79
CA GLN A 55 -5.40 0.17 19.91
C GLN A 55 -3.98 -0.41 19.83
N GLU A 56 -2.97 0.44 19.68
CA GLU A 56 -1.58 0.02 19.60
C GLU A 56 -1.13 -0.68 20.89
N ALA A 57 -1.48 -0.13 22.06
CA ALA A 57 -1.17 -0.76 23.34
C ALA A 57 -1.83 -2.14 23.49
N LEU A 58 -3.09 -2.28 23.06
CA LEU A 58 -3.81 -3.55 23.09
C LEU A 58 -3.17 -4.58 22.15
N LEU A 59 -2.83 -4.18 20.92
CA LEU A 59 -2.17 -5.05 19.94
C LEU A 59 -0.80 -5.50 20.44
N TYR A 60 -0.01 -4.61 21.03
CA TYR A 60 1.29 -4.92 21.60
C TYR A 60 1.18 -5.95 22.74
N GLU A 61 0.25 -5.73 23.68
CA GLU A 61 0.02 -6.67 24.79
C GLU A 61 -0.50 -8.03 24.29
N GLN A 62 -1.38 -8.03 23.30
CA GLN A 62 -1.86 -9.27 22.68
C GLN A 62 -0.72 -10.01 21.99
N ALA A 63 0.10 -9.34 21.18
CA ALA A 63 1.24 -9.95 20.50
C ALA A 63 2.21 -10.59 21.50
N ARG A 64 2.52 -9.93 22.62
CA ARG A 64 3.36 -10.50 23.68
C ARG A 64 2.80 -11.79 24.29
N ARG A 65 1.47 -11.95 24.32
CA ARG A 65 0.78 -13.12 24.91
C ARG A 65 0.50 -14.24 23.91
N THR A 66 0.29 -13.89 22.63
CA THR A 66 -0.25 -14.80 21.59
C THR A 66 0.75 -15.18 20.51
N ILE A 67 1.99 -14.71 20.55
CA ILE A 67 3.07 -15.31 19.75
C ILE A 67 3.41 -16.68 20.37
N ALA A 68 2.49 -17.64 20.24
CA ALA A 68 2.81 -19.05 20.28
C ALA A 68 3.62 -19.38 19.01
N PRO A 69 4.57 -20.32 19.06
CA PRO A 69 5.22 -20.80 17.85
C PRO A 69 4.13 -21.26 16.87
N ARG A 70 4.11 -20.67 15.67
CA ARG A 70 3.15 -20.99 14.62
C ARG A 70 3.17 -22.50 14.37
N GLY A 71 2.20 -23.22 14.91
CA GLY A 71 1.97 -24.62 14.55
C GLY A 71 1.58 -24.67 13.07
N ALA A 72 2.20 -25.58 12.31
CA ALA A 72 1.99 -25.82 10.87
C ALA A 72 1.53 -24.58 10.07
N SER A 73 2.51 -23.83 9.53
CA SER A 73 2.30 -22.73 8.58
C SER A 73 1.21 -23.09 7.56
N SER A 74 0.07 -22.39 7.66
CA SER A 74 -0.99 -22.44 6.68
C SER A 74 -1.17 -21.04 6.13
N THR A 75 -1.09 -20.91 4.80
CA THR A 75 -1.30 -19.63 4.12
C THR A 75 -2.76 -19.21 4.26
N TYR A 76 -2.98 -18.01 4.81
CA TYR A 76 -4.32 -17.43 4.93
C TYR A 76 -4.74 -16.85 3.57
N THR A 77 -5.77 -17.43 2.95
CA THR A 77 -6.31 -16.93 1.68
C THR A 77 -7.47 -15.98 1.94
N LEU A 78 -7.30 -14.70 1.57
CA LEU A 78 -8.31 -13.66 1.72
C LEU A 78 -9.07 -13.44 0.40
N PRO A 79 -10.41 -13.55 0.40
CA PRO A 79 -11.22 -13.19 -0.76
C PRO A 79 -11.25 -11.66 -0.93
N VAL A 80 -11.03 -11.17 -2.14
CA VAL A 80 -11.05 -9.73 -2.49
C VAL A 80 -12.09 -9.42 -3.56
N VAL A 81 -12.67 -8.23 -3.49
CA VAL A 81 -13.55 -7.67 -4.52
C VAL A 81 -12.89 -6.42 -5.08
N PHE A 82 -12.81 -6.32 -6.41
CA PHE A 82 -12.38 -5.11 -7.11
C PHE A 82 -13.60 -4.27 -7.49
N HIS A 83 -13.66 -3.05 -6.97
CA HIS A 83 -14.63 -2.04 -7.40
C HIS A 83 -13.96 -1.15 -8.46
N ILE A 84 -14.44 -1.24 -9.70
CA ILE A 84 -13.95 -0.50 -10.86
C ILE A 84 -14.95 0.61 -11.13
N ILE A 85 -14.58 1.84 -10.80
CA ILE A 85 -15.39 3.03 -11.07
C ILE A 85 -14.98 3.59 -12.42
N HIS A 86 -15.93 3.76 -13.34
CA HIS A 86 -15.64 4.22 -14.70
C HIS A 86 -16.68 5.14 -15.32
N ASP A 87 -16.30 5.88 -16.34
CA ASP A 87 -17.17 6.66 -17.24
C ASP A 87 -16.98 6.22 -18.69
N ASN A 88 -16.75 4.91 -18.88
CA ASN A 88 -16.57 4.25 -20.17
C ASN A 88 -15.28 4.65 -20.92
N GLY A 89 -14.31 5.24 -20.21
CA GLY A 89 -12.96 5.51 -20.68
C GLY A 89 -11.95 4.45 -20.24
N ASP A 90 -10.68 4.86 -20.20
CA ASP A 90 -9.52 4.01 -19.88
C ASP A 90 -9.54 3.44 -18.46
N GLU A 91 -10.25 4.09 -17.55
CA GLU A 91 -10.48 3.64 -16.18
C GLU A 91 -11.35 2.38 -16.10
N ASN A 92 -12.11 2.05 -17.17
CA ASN A 92 -12.82 0.79 -17.31
C ASN A 92 -11.87 -0.37 -17.65
N ILE A 93 -10.94 -0.67 -16.75
CA ILE A 93 -9.82 -1.60 -16.98
C ILE A 93 -10.30 -3.02 -17.28
N THR A 94 -9.55 -3.77 -18.09
CA THR A 94 -9.90 -5.16 -18.45
C THR A 94 -9.79 -6.13 -17.26
N ASP A 95 -10.52 -7.24 -17.30
CA ASP A 95 -10.39 -8.33 -16.32
C ASP A 95 -8.95 -8.87 -16.25
N ALA A 96 -8.23 -8.86 -17.38
CA ALA A 96 -6.83 -9.24 -17.43
C ALA A 96 -5.94 -8.28 -16.61
N ALA A 97 -6.22 -6.98 -16.64
CA ALA A 97 -5.52 -5.99 -15.82
C ALA A 97 -5.79 -6.20 -14.32
N VAL A 98 -7.03 -6.49 -13.94
CA VAL A 98 -7.41 -6.84 -12.55
C VAL A 98 -6.65 -8.08 -12.08
N ASN A 99 -6.64 -9.14 -12.89
CA ASN A 99 -5.92 -10.37 -12.57
C ASN A 99 -4.40 -10.14 -12.46
N ALA A 100 -3.82 -9.30 -13.31
CA ALA A 100 -2.41 -8.91 -13.21
C ALA A 100 -2.11 -8.14 -11.91
N ALA A 101 -3.00 -7.25 -11.48
CA ALA A 101 -2.87 -6.56 -10.20
C ALA A 101 -2.95 -7.52 -9.01
N LEU A 102 -3.89 -8.48 -9.03
CA LEU A 102 -4.00 -9.52 -8.02
C LEU A 102 -2.75 -10.41 -7.95
N GLN A 103 -2.16 -10.75 -9.10
CA GLN A 103 -0.90 -11.50 -9.14
C GLN A 103 0.27 -10.70 -8.55
N ARG A 104 0.34 -9.39 -8.83
CA ARG A 104 1.35 -8.51 -8.23
C ARG A 104 1.20 -8.41 -6.71
N LEU A 105 -0.03 -8.28 -6.22
CA LEU A 105 -0.34 -8.26 -4.79
C LEU A 105 0.14 -9.56 -4.10
N ASN A 106 -0.20 -10.71 -4.67
CA ASN A 106 0.26 -12.01 -4.15
C ASN A 106 1.79 -12.14 -4.15
N LYS A 107 2.47 -11.70 -5.22
CA LYS A 107 3.94 -11.74 -5.28
C LYS A 107 4.59 -10.85 -4.22
N ALA A 108 4.01 -9.69 -3.95
CA ALA A 108 4.49 -8.78 -2.91
C ALA A 108 4.37 -9.39 -1.52
N PHE A 109 3.22 -9.98 -1.19
CA PHE A 109 3.00 -10.61 0.12
C PHE A 109 3.80 -11.91 0.28
N ALA A 110 4.02 -12.67 -0.80
CA ALA A 110 4.89 -13.83 -0.81
C ALA A 110 6.39 -13.47 -0.84
N ASN A 111 6.74 -12.18 -0.92
CA ASN A 111 8.13 -11.70 -1.05
C ASN A 111 8.88 -12.37 -2.22
N THR A 112 8.28 -12.35 -3.42
CA THR A 112 8.83 -13.02 -4.62
C THR A 112 8.96 -12.10 -5.83
N GLY A 113 9.81 -12.50 -6.77
CA GLY A 113 10.01 -11.81 -8.05
C GLY A 113 10.50 -10.36 -7.84
N PRO A 114 9.90 -9.36 -8.52
CA PRO A 114 10.35 -7.96 -8.42
C PRO A 114 10.04 -7.31 -7.06
N TYR A 115 9.33 -8.00 -6.17
CA TYR A 115 8.94 -7.49 -4.84
C TYR A 115 9.77 -8.07 -3.70
N ASN A 116 10.85 -8.78 -4.00
CA ASN A 116 11.75 -9.32 -2.98
C ASN A 116 12.95 -8.36 -2.77
N PRO A 117 13.01 -7.59 -1.66
CA PRO A 117 14.14 -6.71 -1.36
C PRO A 117 15.32 -7.45 -0.70
N ALA A 118 15.36 -8.79 -0.74
CA ALA A 118 16.27 -9.69 -0.02
C ALA A 118 16.13 -9.71 1.51
N THR A 119 15.55 -8.68 2.12
CA THR A 119 15.31 -8.58 3.57
C THR A 119 13.87 -8.88 3.99
N GLY A 120 12.96 -9.06 3.03
CA GLY A 120 11.56 -9.39 3.29
C GLY A 120 11.34 -10.85 3.69
N VAL A 121 10.11 -11.16 4.12
CA VAL A 121 9.66 -12.52 4.44
C VAL A 121 8.35 -12.82 3.72
N ASP A 122 8.08 -14.09 3.44
CA ASP A 122 6.72 -14.51 3.07
C ASP A 122 5.81 -14.30 4.29
N VAL A 123 4.79 -13.47 4.11
CA VAL A 123 3.85 -13.12 5.19
C VAL A 123 2.78 -14.19 5.39
N GLU A 124 2.75 -15.22 4.54
CA GLU A 124 1.81 -16.35 4.57
C GLU A 124 0.35 -15.90 4.42
N VAL A 125 0.13 -14.82 3.66
CA VAL A 125 -1.19 -14.33 3.25
C VAL A 125 -1.26 -14.30 1.73
N SER A 126 -2.30 -14.90 1.17
CA SER A 126 -2.62 -14.89 -0.25
C SER A 126 -3.99 -14.29 -0.49
N PHE A 127 -4.24 -13.87 -1.72
CA PHE A 127 -5.47 -13.21 -2.14
C PHE A 127 -6.08 -13.93 -3.33
N CYS A 128 -7.39 -14.11 -3.32
CA CYS A 128 -8.16 -14.64 -4.43
C CYS A 128 -9.41 -13.78 -4.69
N LEU A 129 -9.94 -13.78 -5.91
CA LEU A 129 -11.22 -13.11 -6.15
C LEU A 129 -12.33 -13.78 -5.34
N ALA A 130 -13.17 -12.96 -4.73
CA ALA A 130 -14.37 -13.43 -4.06
C ALA A 130 -15.26 -14.19 -5.07
N ARG A 131 -15.74 -15.36 -4.67
CA ARG A 131 -16.63 -16.20 -5.50
C ARG A 131 -18.09 -16.14 -5.05
N ARG A 132 -18.36 -15.48 -3.91
CA ARG A 132 -19.70 -15.30 -3.34
C ARG A 132 -19.87 -13.86 -2.85
N SER A 133 -21.05 -13.30 -3.07
CA SER A 133 -21.47 -12.02 -2.51
C SER A 133 -21.85 -12.16 -1.03
N PRO A 134 -22.09 -11.06 -0.29
CA PRO A 134 -22.65 -11.10 1.06
C PRO A 134 -23.97 -11.88 1.17
N GLU A 135 -24.78 -11.87 0.11
CA GLU A 135 -26.04 -12.62 -0.03
C GLU A 135 -25.83 -14.07 -0.51
N ALA A 136 -24.58 -14.55 -0.50
CA ALA A 136 -24.15 -15.89 -0.93
C ALA A 136 -24.40 -16.23 -2.42
N VAL A 137 -24.62 -15.23 -3.27
CA VAL A 137 -24.78 -15.39 -4.73
C VAL A 137 -23.41 -15.50 -5.40
N ALA A 138 -23.30 -16.30 -6.47
CA ALA A 138 -22.05 -16.42 -7.23
C ALA A 138 -21.65 -15.07 -7.85
N THR A 139 -20.37 -14.70 -7.72
CA THR A 139 -19.80 -13.47 -8.29
C THR A 139 -18.42 -13.73 -8.90
N THR A 140 -18.00 -12.85 -9.80
CA THR A 140 -16.63 -12.80 -10.34
C THR A 140 -15.65 -12.11 -9.38
N GLY A 141 -16.15 -11.40 -8.37
CA GLY A 141 -15.33 -10.55 -7.50
C GLY A 141 -14.88 -9.25 -8.19
N MET A 142 -15.47 -8.90 -9.33
CA MET A 142 -15.22 -7.67 -10.06
C MET A 142 -16.54 -6.92 -10.25
N LEU A 143 -16.72 -5.82 -9.53
CA LEU A 143 -17.87 -4.93 -9.68
C LEU A 143 -17.46 -3.72 -10.51
N ARG A 144 -18.24 -3.41 -11.55
CA ARG A 144 -18.05 -2.24 -12.40
C ARG A 144 -19.21 -1.27 -12.16
N VAL A 145 -18.89 -0.05 -11.73
CA VAL A 145 -19.87 0.98 -11.43
C VAL A 145 -19.59 2.18 -12.33
N GLN A 146 -20.59 2.59 -13.11
CA GLN A 146 -20.44 3.77 -13.93
C GLN A 146 -20.65 5.04 -13.07
N SER A 147 -19.73 5.99 -13.15
CA SER A 147 -19.80 7.28 -12.46
C SER A 147 -18.96 8.31 -13.22
N PRO A 148 -19.37 9.58 -13.31
CA PRO A 148 -18.52 10.64 -13.87
C PRO A 148 -17.35 11.03 -12.94
N LEU A 149 -17.32 10.52 -11.70
CA LEU A 149 -16.29 10.82 -10.70
C LEU A 149 -15.12 9.82 -10.80
N THR A 150 -14.47 9.76 -11.96
CA THR A 150 -13.37 8.83 -12.24
C THR A 150 -11.99 9.41 -11.99
N GLU A 151 -11.89 10.73 -11.88
CA GLU A 151 -10.64 11.43 -11.62
C GLU A 151 -10.40 11.63 -10.12
N PHE A 152 -9.34 11.02 -9.60
CA PHE A 152 -8.87 11.25 -8.24
C PHE A 152 -7.72 12.25 -8.24
N ASN A 153 -8.03 13.54 -8.13
CA ASN A 153 -6.99 14.56 -7.97
C ASN A 153 -6.47 14.60 -6.53
N TYR A 154 -5.38 13.89 -6.28
CA TYR A 154 -4.68 13.91 -4.99
C TYR A 154 -4.14 15.30 -4.59
N ASN A 155 -3.86 16.16 -5.58
CA ASN A 155 -3.36 17.52 -5.41
C ASN A 155 -4.46 18.60 -5.59
N GLY A 156 -5.72 18.19 -5.66
CA GLY A 156 -6.85 19.12 -5.79
C GLY A 156 -7.01 20.00 -4.55
N PRO A 157 -7.80 21.09 -4.62
CA PRO A 157 -8.08 21.91 -3.44
C PRO A 157 -8.52 21.00 -2.29
N LYS A 158 -7.80 21.06 -1.16
CA LYS A 158 -8.16 20.38 0.09
C LYS A 158 -9.51 20.93 0.56
N GLY A 159 -10.58 20.33 0.07
CA GLY A 159 -11.92 20.92 0.14
C GLY A 159 -12.84 20.60 -1.04
N ALA A 160 -12.53 19.60 -1.87
CA ALA A 160 -13.64 18.83 -2.44
C ALA A 160 -14.50 18.42 -1.23
N GLN A 161 -15.77 18.83 -1.25
CA GLN A 161 -16.76 18.58 -0.20
C GLN A 161 -16.55 17.16 0.32
N PRO A 162 -16.68 16.91 1.65
CA PRO A 162 -16.61 15.56 2.16
C PRO A 162 -17.39 14.70 1.19
N LEU A 163 -16.72 13.73 0.57
CA LEU A 163 -17.45 12.63 -0.01
C LEU A 163 -18.25 12.16 1.20
N GLU A 164 -19.56 12.49 1.22
CA GLU A 164 -20.54 11.77 2.02
C GLU A 164 -20.07 10.34 1.90
N PRO A 165 -19.65 9.72 3.01
CA PRO A 165 -18.88 8.51 2.92
C PRO A 165 -19.65 7.60 1.97
N ALA A 166 -19.01 7.11 0.91
CA ALA A 166 -19.42 5.86 0.29
C ALA A 166 -19.16 4.71 1.30
N GLY A 167 -19.53 4.96 2.55
CA GLY A 167 -19.69 4.04 3.63
C GLY A 167 -21.09 3.50 3.50
N ILE A 168 -21.21 2.28 3.99
CA ILE A 168 -22.47 1.60 4.16
C ILE A 168 -23.29 2.47 5.14
N HIS A 169 -24.17 3.34 4.65
CA HIS A 169 -25.16 3.98 5.50
C HIS A 169 -26.12 2.87 5.92
N GLN A 170 -25.93 2.35 7.13
CA GLN A 170 -26.90 1.48 7.76
C GLN A 170 -28.10 2.36 8.13
N HIS A 171 -29.03 2.54 7.20
CA HIS A 171 -30.33 3.11 7.51
C HIS A 171 -31.20 1.98 8.07
N LEU A 172 -31.48 2.05 9.37
CA LEU A 172 -32.51 1.24 10.01
C LEU A 172 -33.85 1.78 9.55
N ASP A 173 -34.68 0.94 8.94
CA ASP A 173 -36.06 1.32 8.66
C ASP A 173 -36.83 1.57 9.98
N ARG A 174 -38.05 2.09 9.89
CA ARG A 174 -38.89 2.37 11.07
C ARG A 174 -39.21 1.11 11.90
N ALA A 175 -38.90 -0.09 11.38
CA ALA A 175 -39.04 -1.38 12.02
C ALA A 175 -37.71 -1.95 12.56
N GLY A 176 -36.58 -1.25 12.40
CA GLY A 176 -35.26 -1.65 12.91
C GLY A 176 -34.53 -2.68 12.05
N ASN A 177 -34.93 -2.88 10.79
CA ASN A 177 -34.24 -3.80 9.87
C ASN A 177 -33.15 -3.07 9.07
N LEU A 178 -32.01 -3.75 8.91
CA LEU A 178 -30.87 -3.30 8.12
C LEU A 178 -31.16 -3.55 6.63
N GLN A 179 -31.27 -2.49 5.83
CA GLN A 179 -31.21 -2.60 4.37
C GLN A 179 -29.85 -2.09 3.88
N GLN A 180 -29.10 -2.96 3.20
CA GLN A 180 -27.90 -2.57 2.46
C GLN A 180 -28.35 -2.13 1.06
N GLN A 181 -28.29 -0.84 0.77
CA GLN A 181 -28.42 -0.32 -0.59
C GLN A 181 -27.04 0.02 -1.11
N TRP A 182 -26.64 -0.67 -2.17
CA TRP A 182 -25.51 -0.32 -3.00
C TRP A 182 -25.98 0.81 -3.93
N LEU A 183 -25.37 1.99 -3.85
CA LEU A 183 -25.45 2.99 -4.93
C LEU A 183 -24.43 2.65 -6.00
#